data_AF-A0A7W2FZW8-F1
#
_entry.id   AF-A0A7W2FZW8-F1
#
_cell.length_a   1.000
_cell.length_b   1.000
_cell.length_c   1.000
_cell.angle_alpha   90.00
_cell.angle_beta   90.00
_cell.angle_gamma   90.00
#
_symmetry.space_group_name_H-M   'P 1'
#
loop_
_entity.id
_entity.type
_entity.pdbx_description
1 polymer ?
#
loop_
_entity_poly.entity_id
_entity_poly.type
_entity_poly.pdbx_seq_one_letter_code
_entity_poly.pdbx_strand_id
1 'polypeptide(L)'
;MKKTYVLDNRGLKLFISVVGSLYIVFHGRNVNLLHSLQDPNFYIAFTVSFLEALLLVNVIDYIHHWLDKKYDWAQESLKRSIAQFTFGVVFPLMIDFILISVYFYFLNTNIFDSGFLRHDFPVIVLFVVVINMYYILTSLFAEKEV
;
A
#
# COMPACT_ATOMS: atom_id res chain seq x y z
N MET A 1 -20.27 -16.87 -6.00
CA MET A 1 -19.05 -17.69 -5.76
C MET A 1 -18.06 -16.84 -4.98
N LYS A 2 -17.49 -17.32 -3.87
CA LYS A 2 -16.52 -16.54 -3.09
C LYS A 2 -15.17 -16.63 -3.82
N LYS A 3 -14.76 -15.56 -4.52
CA LYS A 3 -13.42 -15.50 -5.12
C LYS A 3 -12.41 -15.52 -3.96
N THR A 4 -11.45 -16.44 -4.01
CA THR A 4 -10.43 -16.60 -2.95
C THR A 4 -9.17 -15.97 -3.46
N TYR A 5 -8.70 -14.90 -2.82
CA TYR A 5 -7.51 -14.17 -3.26
C TYR A 5 -6.32 -14.61 -2.43
N VAL A 6 -5.12 -14.72 -3.01
CA VAL A 6 -3.93 -15.14 -2.24
C VAL A 6 -3.60 -14.11 -1.14
N LEU A 7 -3.90 -12.84 -1.38
CA LEU A 7 -3.78 -11.78 -0.38
C LEU A 7 -4.82 -11.85 0.75
N ASP A 8 -5.83 -12.74 0.70
CA ASP A 8 -6.69 -13.02 1.87
C ASP A 8 -5.88 -13.62 3.03
N ASN A 9 -4.73 -14.20 2.72
CA ASN A 9 -3.83 -14.76 3.71
C ASN A 9 -3.16 -13.65 4.54
N ARG A 10 -3.52 -13.58 5.82
CA ARG A 10 -2.96 -12.64 6.79
C ARG A 10 -1.42 -12.69 6.85
N GLY A 11 -0.82 -13.88 6.73
CA GLY A 11 0.62 -14.04 6.72
C GLY A 11 1.28 -13.38 5.50
N LEU A 12 0.65 -13.47 4.33
CA LEU A 12 1.15 -12.83 3.12
C LEU A 12 1.03 -11.30 3.20
N LYS A 13 -0.08 -10.78 3.75
CA LYS A 13 -0.22 -9.33 4.00
C LYS A 13 0.89 -8.82 4.89
N LEU A 14 1.13 -9.49 6.02
CA LEU A 14 2.23 -9.14 6.94
C LEU A 14 3.58 -9.18 6.23
N PHE A 15 3.85 -10.24 5.46
CA PHE A 15 5.10 -10.37 4.73
C PHE A 15 5.31 -9.22 3.73
N ILE A 16 4.30 -8.90 2.92
CA ILE A 16 4.37 -7.80 1.94
C ILE A 16 4.53 -6.45 2.64
N SER A 17 3.86 -6.22 3.76
CA SER A 17 4.01 -4.99 4.54
C SER A 17 5.41 -4.87 5.15
N VAL A 18 6.00 -5.96 5.64
CA VAL A 18 7.41 -5.97 6.11
C VAL A 18 8.36 -5.66 4.95
N VAL A 19 8.21 -6.34 3.82
CA VAL A 19 9.10 -6.12 2.65
C VAL A 19 8.95 -4.69 2.11
N GLY A 20 7.72 -4.20 1.98
CA GLY A 20 7.42 -2.86 1.51
C GLY A 20 8.00 -1.78 2.43
N SER A 21 7.81 -1.91 3.74
CA SER A 21 8.35 -0.96 4.72
C SER A 21 9.87 -0.96 4.78
N LEU A 22 10.52 -2.13 4.73
CA LEU A 22 11.98 -2.21 4.61
C LEU A 22 12.47 -1.49 3.35
N TYR A 23 11.81 -1.72 2.22
CA TYR A 23 12.17 -1.06 0.98
C TYR A 23 12.02 0.46 1.09
N ILE A 24 10.89 0.96 1.61
CA ILE A 24 10.65 2.40 1.79
C ILE A 24 11.74 3.03 2.68
N VAL A 25 12.07 2.42 3.82
CA VAL A 25 13.05 2.97 4.77
C VAL A 25 14.47 3.01 4.19
N PHE A 26 14.84 2.01 3.39
CA PHE A 26 16.18 1.92 2.80
C PHE A 26 16.29 2.63 1.44
N HIS A 27 15.18 2.88 0.75
CA HIS A 27 15.19 3.48 -0.57
C HIS A 27 15.79 4.89 -0.53
N GLY A 28 16.64 5.20 -1.53
CA GLY A 28 17.23 6.53 -1.67
C GLY A 28 18.29 6.89 -0.62
N ARG A 29 18.66 5.98 0.30
CA ARG A 29 19.66 6.21 1.34
C ARG A 29 20.90 5.34 1.10
N ASN A 30 22.08 5.94 1.10
CA ASN A 30 23.37 5.22 1.14
C ASN A 30 23.64 4.75 2.57
N VAL A 31 22.87 3.77 3.03
CA VAL A 31 22.97 3.26 4.41
C VAL A 31 23.68 1.92 4.43
N ASN A 32 24.74 1.85 5.24
CA ASN A 32 25.29 0.58 5.69
C ASN A 32 24.24 -0.10 6.56
N LEU A 33 23.64 -1.18 6.06
CA LEU A 33 22.58 -1.94 6.76
C LEU A 33 22.95 -2.24 8.22
N LEU A 34 24.20 -2.64 8.46
CA LEU A 34 24.71 -2.95 9.80
C LEU A 34 24.67 -1.74 10.76
N HIS A 35 24.95 -0.55 10.25
CA HIS A 35 24.96 0.68 11.03
C HIS A 35 23.53 1.17 11.30
N SER A 36 22.60 1.01 10.35
CA SER A 36 21.19 1.34 10.54
C SER A 36 20.53 0.50 11.62
N LEU A 37 20.91 -0.77 11.77
CA LEU A 37 20.42 -1.65 12.84
C LEU A 37 20.87 -1.21 14.25
N GLN A 38 21.85 -0.32 14.35
CA GLN A 38 22.33 0.22 15.63
C GLN A 38 21.67 1.57 15.97
N ASP A 39 20.94 2.18 15.03
CA ASP A 39 20.29 3.48 15.20
C ASP A 39 18.86 3.31 15.74
N PRO A 40 18.52 3.82 16.94
CA PRO A 40 17.16 3.80 17.46
C PRO A 40 16.13 4.45 16.52
N ASN A 41 16.53 5.47 15.76
CA ASN A 41 15.64 6.16 14.82
C ASN A 41 15.20 5.26 13.66
N PHE A 42 16.03 4.27 13.30
CA PHE A 42 15.67 3.28 12.29
C PHE A 42 14.44 2.48 12.72
N TYR A 43 14.39 2.03 13.97
CA TYR A 43 13.26 1.25 14.47
C TYR A 43 11.96 2.05 14.53
N ILE A 44 12.03 3.36 14.83
CA ILE A 44 10.88 4.25 14.79
C ILE A 44 10.39 4.40 13.35
N ALA A 45 11.28 4.74 12.41
CA ALA A 45 10.94 4.90 11.00
C ALA A 45 10.36 3.60 10.41
N PHE A 46 11.00 2.46 10.67
CA PHE A 46 10.53 1.15 10.25
C PHE A 46 9.15 0.81 10.82
N THR A 47 8.92 1.06 12.11
CA THR A 47 7.63 0.77 12.73
C THR A 47 6.51 1.61 12.11
N VAL A 48 6.76 2.91 11.89
CA VAL A 48 5.78 3.79 11.23
C VAL A 48 5.49 3.30 9.81
N SER A 49 6.53 3.10 9.00
CA SER A 49 6.37 2.63 7.62
C SER A 49 5.72 1.25 7.53
N PHE A 50 5.98 0.35 8.49
CA PHE A 50 5.34 -0.97 8.56
C PHE A 50 3.86 -0.86 8.87
N LEU A 51 3.48 -0.04 9.85
CA LEU A 51 2.07 0.18 10.19
C LEU A 51 1.30 0.83 9.04
N GLU A 52 1.91 1.80 8.35
CA GLU A 52 1.34 2.42 7.15
C GLU A 52 1.17 1.38 6.03
N ALA A 53 2.21 0.63 5.68
CA ALA A 53 2.14 -0.40 4.65
C ALA A 53 1.09 -1.48 4.99
N LEU A 54 0.99 -1.89 6.26
CA LEU A 54 -0.02 -2.85 6.71
C LEU A 54 -1.43 -2.28 6.61
N LEU A 55 -1.63 -1.02 7.00
CA LEU A 55 -2.90 -0.34 6.86
C LEU A 55 -3.31 -0.26 5.39
N LEU A 56 -2.42 0.19 4.51
CA LEU A 56 -2.71 0.32 3.08
C LEU A 56 -3.09 -1.02 2.44
N VAL A 57 -2.32 -2.09 2.71
CA VAL A 57 -2.66 -3.44 2.22
C VAL A 57 -4.06 -3.87 2.67
N ASN A 58 -4.42 -3.62 3.94
CA ASN A 58 -5.74 -3.98 4.45
C ASN A 58 -6.87 -3.11 3.88
N VAL A 59 -6.63 -1.81 3.68
CA VAL A 59 -7.61 -0.91 3.05
C VAL A 59 -7.86 -1.34 1.61
N ILE A 60 -6.80 -1.60 0.83
CA ILE A 60 -6.93 -2.04 -0.57
C ILE A 60 -7.68 -3.37 -0.63
N ASP A 61 -7.32 -4.32 0.23
CA ASP A 61 -8.02 -5.61 0.32
C ASP A 61 -9.52 -5.45 0.63
N TYR A 62 -9.85 -4.64 1.63
CA TYR A 62 -11.24 -4.37 2.00
C TYR A 62 -12.02 -3.73 0.84
N ILE A 63 -11.42 -2.74 0.18
CA ILE A 63 -12.05 -2.04 -0.95
C ILE A 63 -12.26 -2.99 -2.12
N HIS A 64 -11.28 -3.84 -2.42
CA HIS A 64 -11.40 -4.83 -3.48
C HIS A 64 -12.58 -5.78 -3.23
N HIS A 65 -12.70 -6.34 -2.02
CA HIS A 65 -13.83 -7.18 -1.63
C HIS A 65 -15.18 -6.44 -1.66
N TRP A 66 -15.19 -5.16 -1.31
CA TRP A 66 -16.38 -4.33 -1.38
C TRP A 66 -16.79 -4.09 -2.84
N LEU A 67 -15.84 -3.82 -3.73
CA LEU A 67 -16.08 -3.66 -5.16
C LEU A 67 -16.53 -4.95 -5.83
N ASP A 68 -15.98 -6.11 -5.43
CA ASP A 68 -16.43 -7.44 -5.90
C ASP A 68 -17.91 -7.70 -5.62
N LYS A 69 -18.43 -7.20 -4.50
CA LYS A 69 -19.86 -7.34 -4.15
C LYS A 69 -20.76 -6.38 -4.91
N LYS A 70 -20.20 -5.29 -5.44
CA LYS A 70 -20.96 -4.17 -6.02
C LYS A 70 -20.92 -4.14 -7.54
N TYR A 71 -19.82 -4.57 -8.15
CA TYR A 71 -19.60 -4.51 -9.59
C TYR A 71 -19.08 -5.84 -10.11
N ASP A 72 -19.81 -6.43 -11.05
CA ASP A 72 -19.39 -7.61 -11.80
C ASP A 72 -18.36 -7.21 -12.86
N TRP A 73 -17.27 -7.97 -13.01
CA TRP A 73 -16.28 -7.73 -14.06
C TRP A 73 -16.84 -8.01 -15.45
N ALA A 74 -17.71 -9.01 -15.61
CA ALA A 74 -18.26 -9.40 -16.91
C ALA A 74 -19.25 -8.35 -17.44
N GLN A 75 -20.06 -7.76 -16.55
CA GLN A 75 -21.12 -6.83 -16.95
C GLN A 75 -20.72 -5.36 -16.81
N GLU A 76 -19.86 -5.02 -15.84
CA GLU A 76 -19.58 -3.65 -15.43
C GLU A 76 -18.07 -3.33 -15.35
N SER A 77 -17.25 -3.98 -16.20
CA SER A 77 -15.78 -3.83 -16.23
C SER A 77 -15.29 -2.37 -16.19
N LEU A 78 -15.89 -1.47 -16.97
CA LEU A 78 -15.50 -0.06 -17.00
C LEU A 78 -15.80 0.65 -15.68
N LYS A 79 -17.03 0.50 -15.15
CA LYS A 79 -17.41 1.11 -13.86
C LYS A 79 -16.55 0.58 -12.73
N ARG A 80 -16.26 -0.73 -12.75
CA ARG A 80 -15.39 -1.37 -11.79
C ARG A 80 -13.95 -0.85 -11.88
N SER A 81 -13.43 -0.65 -13.08
CA SER A 81 -12.07 -0.13 -13.29
C SER A 81 -11.93 1.30 -12.76
N ILE A 82 -12.92 2.16 -13.02
CA ILE A 82 -12.96 3.53 -12.48
C ILE A 82 -13.05 3.48 -10.95
N ALA A 83 -13.95 2.65 -10.40
CA ALA A 83 -14.09 2.52 -8.95
C ALA A 83 -12.83 1.94 -8.28
N GLN A 84 -12.14 0.99 -8.92
CA GLN A 84 -10.87 0.44 -8.44
C GLN A 84 -9.76 1.50 -8.46
N PHE A 85 -9.71 2.35 -9.48
CA PHE A 85 -8.74 3.44 -9.48
C PHE A 85 -9.05 4.47 -8.39
N THR A 86 -10.30 4.93 -8.29
CA THR A 86 -10.69 5.95 -7.30
C THR A 86 -10.58 5.43 -5.87
N PHE A 87 -11.15 4.27 -5.57
CA PHE A 87 -11.18 3.74 -4.21
C PHE A 87 -9.96 2.86 -3.91
N GLY A 88 -9.44 2.10 -4.88
CA GLY A 88 -8.30 1.22 -4.65
C GLY A 88 -6.95 1.93 -4.69
N VAL A 89 -6.83 3.05 -5.41
CA VAL A 89 -5.55 3.80 -5.52
C VAL A 89 -5.63 5.17 -4.86
N VAL A 90 -6.53 6.04 -5.30
CA VAL A 90 -6.57 7.43 -4.82
C VAL A 90 -6.87 7.50 -3.33
N PHE A 91 -7.89 6.77 -2.87
CA PHE A 91 -8.31 6.80 -1.46
C PHE A 91 -7.22 6.30 -0.47
N PRO A 92 -6.55 5.16 -0.69
CA PRO A 92 -5.42 4.72 0.14
C PRO A 92 -4.27 5.73 0.16
N LEU A 93 -3.93 6.33 -0.98
CA LEU A 93 -2.89 7.36 -1.03
C LEU A 93 -3.27 8.64 -0.28
N MET A 94 -4.55 9.00 -0.27
CA MET A 94 -5.03 10.10 0.59
C MET A 94 -4.89 9.75 2.07
N ILE A 95 -5.20 8.51 2.48
CA ILE A 95 -5.01 8.05 3.86
C ILE A 95 -3.53 8.13 4.24
N ASP A 96 -2.65 7.62 3.39
CA ASP A 96 -1.20 7.67 3.58
C ASP A 96 -0.70 9.10 3.76
N PHE A 97 -1.05 9.99 2.84
CA PHE A 97 -0.66 11.39 2.88
C PHE A 97 -1.13 12.10 4.16
N ILE A 98 -2.35 11.80 4.63
CA ILE A 98 -2.88 12.38 5.88
C ILE A 98 -2.08 11.86 7.09
N LEU A 99 -1.86 10.55 7.18
CA LEU A 99 -1.15 9.93 8.30
C LEU A 99 0.27 10.47 8.42
N ILE A 100 1.02 10.48 7.31
CA ILE A 100 2.39 10.95 7.33
C ILE A 100 2.48 12.47 7.57
N SER A 101 1.48 13.24 7.11
CA SER A 101 1.39 14.68 7.43
C SER A 101 1.21 14.89 8.94
N VAL A 102 0.37 14.08 9.60
CA VAL A 102 0.18 14.13 11.05
C VAL A 102 1.47 13.72 11.78
N TYR A 103 2.15 12.69 11.29
CA TYR A 103 3.45 12.25 11.84
C TYR A 103 4.49 13.38 11.79
N PHE A 104 4.67 14.03 10.64
CA PHE A 104 5.61 15.15 10.50
C PHE A 104 5.22 16.38 11.32
N TYR A 105 3.92 16.65 11.46
CA TYR A 105 3.42 17.70 12.34
C TYR A 105 3.90 17.51 13.80
N PHE A 106 3.81 16.30 14.34
CA PHE A 106 4.33 15.99 15.69
C PHE A 106 5.86 16.08 15.80
N LEU A 107 6.57 15.92 14.68
CA LEU A 107 8.02 16.13 14.59
C LEU A 107 8.41 17.61 14.35
N ASN A 108 7.46 18.54 14.42
CA ASN A 108 7.65 19.97 14.13
C ASN A 108 8.33 20.22 12.78
N THR A 109 8.09 19.34 11.81
CA THR A 109 8.67 19.38 10.46
C THR A 109 7.54 19.42 9.44
N ASN A 110 7.74 20.10 8.31
CA ASN A 110 6.78 20.08 7.23
C ASN A 110 7.03 18.88 6.30
N ILE A 111 5.95 18.18 5.89
CA ILE A 111 6.02 17.11 4.89
C ILE A 111 6.70 17.58 3.59
N PHE A 112 6.50 18.83 3.18
CA PHE A 112 7.10 19.40 1.97
C PHE A 112 8.63 19.58 2.10
N ASP A 113 9.13 19.80 3.31
CA ASP A 113 10.55 20.04 3.59
C ASP A 113 11.30 18.74 3.95
N SER A 114 10.58 17.71 4.38
CA SER A 114 11.13 16.42 4.83
C SER A 114 11.79 15.59 3.71
N GLY A 115 11.52 15.90 2.45
CA GLY A 115 11.91 15.08 1.29
C GLY A 115 10.98 13.89 1.03
N PHE A 116 9.99 13.62 1.89
CA PHE A 116 9.04 12.52 1.75
C PHE A 116 8.36 12.49 0.39
N LEU A 117 7.82 13.62 -0.08
CA LEU A 117 7.10 13.69 -1.36
C LEU A 117 7.99 13.42 -2.58
N ARG A 118 9.30 13.62 -2.43
CA ARG A 118 10.27 13.42 -3.51
C ARG A 118 10.82 12.00 -3.54
N HIS A 119 11.01 11.38 -2.38
CA HIS A 119 11.71 10.10 -2.26
C HIS A 119 10.78 8.94 -1.91
N ASP A 120 9.95 9.10 -0.89
CA ASP A 120 9.18 7.98 -0.31
C ASP A 120 7.80 7.86 -0.97
N PHE A 121 7.13 8.99 -1.22
CA PHE A 121 5.78 9.01 -1.78
C PHE A 121 5.68 8.32 -3.16
N PRO A 122 6.59 8.53 -4.12
CA PRO A 122 6.55 7.80 -5.40
C PRO A 122 6.66 6.28 -5.23
N VAL A 123 7.43 5.83 -4.25
CA VAL A 123 7.58 4.40 -3.91
C VAL A 123 6.28 3.86 -3.31
N ILE A 124 5.62 4.62 -2.44
CA ILE A 124 4.32 4.25 -1.86
C ILE A 124 3.23 4.19 -2.94
N VAL A 125 3.20 5.16 -3.86
CA VAL A 125 2.31 5.15 -5.04
C VAL A 125 2.51 3.87 -5.84
N LEU A 126 3.77 3.51 -6.14
CA LEU A 126 4.09 2.28 -6.85
C LEU A 126 3.64 1.04 -6.08
N PHE A 127 3.87 1.00 -4.77
CA PHE A 127 3.46 -0.10 -3.89
C PHE A 127 1.93 -0.31 -3.93
N VAL A 128 1.15 0.75 -3.76
CA VAL A 128 -0.31 0.73 -3.84
C VAL A 128 -0.78 0.26 -5.22
N VAL A 129 -0.18 0.78 -6.28
CA VAL A 129 -0.54 0.44 -7.66
C VAL A 129 -0.23 -1.03 -7.97
N VAL A 130 0.91 -1.56 -7.51
CA VAL A 130 1.28 -2.98 -7.68
C VAL A 130 0.29 -3.90 -6.97
N ILE A 131 -0.10 -3.58 -5.74
CA ILE A 131 -1.10 -4.38 -5.00
C ILE A 131 -2.45 -4.36 -5.74
N ASN A 132 -2.88 -3.19 -6.22
CA ASN A 132 -4.12 -3.10 -6.99
C ASN A 132 -4.06 -3.91 -8.29
N MET A 133 -2.95 -3.83 -9.03
CA MET A 133 -2.74 -4.64 -10.23
C MET A 133 -2.81 -6.13 -9.91
N TYR A 134 -2.22 -6.57 -8.80
CA TYR A 134 -2.30 -7.96 -8.36
C TYR A 134 -3.76 -8.43 -8.20
N TYR A 135 -4.60 -7.64 -7.53
CA TYR A 135 -6.02 -7.97 -7.36
C TYR A 135 -6.82 -7.97 -8.67
N ILE A 136 -6.54 -7.02 -9.56
CA ILE A 136 -7.18 -6.96 -10.88
C ILE A 136 -6.81 -8.21 -11.69
N LEU A 137 -5.52 -8.52 -11.80
CA LEU A 137 -5.03 -9.68 -12.56
C LEU A 137 -5.62 -10.99 -12.02
N THR A 138 -5.55 -11.21 -10.71
CA THR A 138 -6.13 -12.41 -10.09
C THR A 138 -7.65 -12.50 -10.32
N SER A 139 -8.36 -11.38 -10.29
CA SER A 139 -9.81 -11.39 -10.56
C SER A 139 -10.15 -11.70 -12.02
N LEU A 140 -9.35 -11.20 -12.97
CA LEU A 140 -9.52 -11.45 -14.40
C LEU A 140 -9.19 -12.89 -14.78
N PHE A 141 -8.14 -13.47 -14.20
CA PHE A 141 -7.78 -14.87 -14.46
C PHE A 141 -8.80 -15.84 -13.84
N ALA A 142 -9.30 -15.56 -12.63
CA ALA A 142 -10.31 -16.38 -11.98
C ALA A 142 -11.65 -16.43 -12.75
N GLU A 143 -11.92 -15.46 -13.62
CA GLU A 143 -13.14 -15.42 -14.42
C GLU A 143 -13.03 -16.16 -15.75
N LYS A 144 -11.81 -16.41 -16.24
CA LYS A 144 -11.58 -17.16 -17.49
C LYS A 144 -11.68 -18.68 -17.32
N GLU A 145 -11.69 -19.17 -16.09
CA GLU A 145 -11.77 -20.61 -15.76
C GLU A 145 -13.21 -21.09 -15.47
N VAL A 146 -14.21 -20.20 -15.55
CA VAL A 146 -15.64 -20.49 -15.34
C VAL A 146 -16.40 -20.37 -16.66
#